data_AF-A0AAN7XG22-F1
#
_entry.id   AF-A0AAN7XG22-F1
#
_cell.length_a   1.000
_cell.length_b   1.000
_cell.length_c   1.000
_cell.angle_alpha   90.00
_cell.angle_beta   90.00
_cell.angle_gamma   90.00
#
_symmetry.space_group_name_H-M   'P 1'
#
loop_
_entity.id
_entity.type
_entity.pdbx_description
1 polymer ?
#
loop_
_entity_poly.entity_id
_entity_poly.type
_entity_poly.pdbx_seq_one_letter_code
_entity_poly.pdbx_strand_id
1 'polypeptide(L)'
;MDRSVLTDMAATPWKPISIHMGFWIFLLLLNLLPSARAVVGHREPLPDDSRDNITIFTRILDRLLDGYDNRLRPGLGESVTEVRTNIYVTSFGPVSDTDMEYTIDVFFRQSWRDERLKFDGPMQVLPLNNLLASKIWTPDTFFHNGKKSVAHNMTTPNKLLRLVDNGTLLYTMRLTIHAECPMHLEDFPMDAHACPLKFGSYAYTNNEVIYLWTQGDERSVAVAEDGSRLNQYDLLGHVTGKETISSSTGLLLAQQRVGSCSHCVWGHHCPNHDHPEHQC
;
A
#
# COMPACT_ATOMS: atom_id res chain seq x y z
N MET A 1 -91.48 -68.03 13.49
CA MET A 1 -90.96 -68.94 12.45
C MET A 1 -91.29 -68.28 11.13
N ASP A 2 -90.33 -67.60 10.51
CA ASP A 2 -90.40 -67.15 9.10
C ASP A 2 -89.00 -66.62 8.76
N ARG A 3 -88.17 -67.31 7.96
CA ARG A 3 -88.23 -67.49 6.48
C ARG A 3 -88.23 -66.15 5.76
N SER A 4 -87.08 -65.66 5.28
CA SER A 4 -86.36 -66.07 4.05
C SER A 4 -87.14 -65.77 2.77
N VAL A 5 -86.59 -64.94 1.88
CA VAL A 5 -86.58 -65.13 0.40
C VAL A 5 -85.41 -64.25 -0.12
N LEU A 6 -84.23 -64.83 -0.41
CA LEU A 6 -83.74 -65.34 -1.73
C LEU A 6 -83.43 -64.21 -2.73
N THR A 7 -82.14 -63.96 -3.03
CA THR A 7 -81.38 -64.33 -4.26
C THR A 7 -81.92 -63.65 -5.53
N ASP A 8 -81.13 -63.12 -6.48
CA ASP A 8 -80.06 -63.76 -7.23
C ASP A 8 -79.27 -62.76 -8.09
N MET A 9 -78.21 -63.29 -8.69
CA MET A 9 -77.12 -62.66 -9.43
C MET A 9 -77.46 -62.17 -10.87
N ALA A 10 -76.68 -61.18 -11.30
CA ALA A 10 -75.98 -61.01 -12.60
C ALA A 10 -76.67 -60.50 -13.89
N ALA A 11 -75.84 -59.70 -14.61
CA ALA A 11 -75.73 -59.49 -16.07
C ALA A 11 -76.78 -58.55 -16.73
N THR A 12 -76.54 -57.68 -17.74
CA THR A 12 -75.42 -57.14 -18.55
C THR A 12 -76.02 -55.98 -19.41
N PRO A 13 -75.25 -55.19 -20.21
CA PRO A 13 -75.51 -53.75 -20.43
C PRO A 13 -76.00 -53.33 -21.85
N TRP A 14 -75.66 -52.08 -22.27
CA TRP A 14 -75.80 -51.38 -23.58
C TRP A 14 -77.12 -50.56 -23.73
N LYS A 15 -77.18 -49.27 -24.13
CA LYS A 15 -76.27 -48.27 -24.73
C LYS A 15 -76.95 -46.84 -24.70
N PRO A 16 -76.35 -45.74 -25.25
CA PRO A 16 -76.40 -44.35 -24.71
C PRO A 16 -77.22 -43.36 -25.58
N ILE A 17 -77.20 -42.04 -25.24
CA ILE A 17 -77.43 -40.77 -26.02
C ILE A 17 -77.83 -39.67 -24.99
N SER A 18 -77.47 -38.38 -24.98
CA SER A 18 -76.59 -37.48 -25.73
C SER A 18 -76.36 -36.22 -24.85
N ILE A 19 -75.14 -35.66 -24.90
CA ILE A 19 -74.66 -34.49 -24.15
C ILE A 19 -74.57 -33.34 -25.15
N HIS A 20 -75.32 -32.24 -25.00
CA HIS A 20 -74.90 -30.98 -25.67
C HIS A 20 -75.50 -29.65 -25.17
N MET A 21 -76.31 -29.61 -24.09
CA MET A 21 -77.04 -28.37 -23.73
C MET A 21 -76.75 -27.81 -22.32
N GLY A 22 -75.62 -28.16 -21.70
CA GLY A 22 -75.27 -27.72 -20.34
C GLY A 22 -73.99 -26.87 -20.21
N PHE A 23 -73.16 -26.78 -21.26
CA PHE A 23 -71.80 -26.26 -21.13
C PHE A 23 -71.67 -24.73 -21.32
N TRP A 24 -72.70 -24.07 -21.84
CA TRP A 24 -72.64 -22.63 -22.14
C TRP A 24 -73.18 -21.72 -21.01
N ILE A 25 -73.84 -22.29 -19.99
CA ILE A 25 -74.42 -21.51 -18.88
C ILE A 25 -73.41 -21.39 -17.71
N PHE A 26 -72.43 -22.29 -17.60
CA PHE A 26 -71.42 -22.25 -16.52
C PHE A 26 -70.30 -21.22 -16.76
N LEU A 27 -70.10 -20.76 -18.01
CA LEU A 27 -69.06 -19.77 -18.35
C LEU A 27 -69.48 -18.31 -18.12
N LEU A 28 -70.77 -18.03 -17.96
CA LEU A 28 -71.28 -16.67 -17.75
C LEU A 28 -71.37 -16.25 -16.26
N LEU A 29 -71.26 -17.20 -15.33
CA LEU A 29 -71.30 -16.95 -13.88
C LEU A 29 -69.92 -16.82 -13.22
N LEU A 30 -68.81 -17.04 -13.95
CA LEU A 30 -67.45 -16.86 -13.43
C LEU A 30 -66.90 -15.42 -13.56
N ASN A 31 -67.67 -14.49 -14.13
CA ASN A 31 -67.26 -13.10 -14.34
C ASN A 31 -67.81 -12.10 -13.30
N LEU A 32 -68.32 -12.60 -12.15
CA LEU A 32 -68.83 -11.78 -11.05
C LEU A 32 -68.09 -12.01 -9.72
N LEU A 33 -66.79 -12.33 -9.78
CA LEU A 33 -65.89 -12.25 -8.62
C LEU A 33 -65.08 -10.96 -8.74
N PRO A 34 -65.14 -10.05 -7.76
CA PRO A 34 -64.27 -8.88 -7.75
C PRO A 34 -62.83 -9.36 -7.64
N SER A 35 -61.99 -8.99 -8.60
CA SER A 35 -60.55 -9.21 -8.54
C SER A 35 -60.01 -8.52 -7.29
N ALA A 36 -59.75 -9.30 -6.25
CA ALA A 36 -58.93 -8.86 -5.15
C ALA A 36 -57.52 -8.60 -5.73
N ARG A 37 -57.26 -7.35 -6.12
CA ARG A 37 -55.89 -6.88 -6.32
C ARG A 37 -55.20 -7.01 -4.97
N ALA A 38 -54.43 -8.08 -4.80
CA ALA A 38 -53.40 -8.10 -3.80
C ALA A 38 -52.48 -6.91 -4.10
N VAL A 39 -52.57 -5.86 -3.29
CA VAL A 39 -51.52 -4.83 -3.25
C VAL A 39 -50.31 -5.54 -2.67
N VAL A 40 -49.52 -6.16 -3.54
CA VAL A 40 -48.12 -6.42 -3.25
C VAL A 40 -47.53 -5.02 -3.11
N GLY A 41 -47.36 -4.58 -1.87
CA GLY A 41 -46.50 -3.44 -1.60
C GLY A 41 -45.16 -3.79 -2.21
N HIS A 42 -44.82 -3.18 -3.35
CA HIS A 42 -43.44 -3.07 -3.75
C HIS A 42 -42.76 -2.34 -2.60
N ARG A 43 -42.12 -3.10 -1.72
CA ARG A 43 -41.07 -2.55 -0.89
C ARG A 43 -40.01 -2.16 -1.91
N GLU A 44 -39.96 -0.88 -2.24
CA GLU A 44 -38.78 -0.27 -2.86
C GLU A 44 -37.57 -0.91 -2.17
N PRO A 45 -36.65 -1.54 -2.94
CA PRO A 45 -35.40 -1.97 -2.36
C PRO A 45 -34.84 -0.77 -1.62
N LEU A 46 -34.48 -0.94 -0.35
CA LEU A 46 -33.77 0.10 0.38
C LEU A 46 -32.63 0.59 -0.53
N PRO A 47 -32.46 1.91 -0.70
CA PRO A 47 -31.40 2.44 -1.54
C PRO A 47 -30.10 1.80 -1.05
N ASP A 48 -29.46 1.07 -1.96
CA ASP A 48 -28.20 0.40 -1.69
C ASP A 48 -27.13 1.48 -1.62
N ASP A 49 -26.98 2.08 -0.44
CA ASP A 49 -26.00 3.12 -0.11
C ASP A 49 -24.57 2.69 -0.54
N SER A 50 -24.31 1.38 -0.66
CA SER A 50 -23.03 0.87 -1.15
C SER A 50 -22.77 1.15 -2.65
N ARG A 51 -23.83 1.18 -3.49
CA ARG A 51 -23.73 1.53 -4.91
C ARG A 51 -23.43 3.01 -5.14
N ASP A 52 -24.02 3.87 -4.32
CA ASP A 52 -23.76 5.31 -4.35
C ASP A 52 -22.32 5.60 -3.88
N ASN A 53 -21.86 4.93 -2.82
CA ASN A 53 -20.50 5.09 -2.33
C ASN A 53 -19.43 4.68 -3.35
N ILE A 54 -19.57 3.53 -4.03
CA ILE A 54 -18.60 3.09 -5.06
C ILE A 54 -18.55 4.06 -6.24
N THR A 55 -19.70 4.53 -6.71
CA THR A 55 -19.76 5.50 -7.82
C THR A 55 -19.22 6.88 -7.44
N ILE A 56 -19.35 7.28 -6.16
CA ILE A 56 -18.69 8.46 -5.62
C ILE A 56 -17.16 8.29 -5.65
N PHE A 57 -16.62 7.13 -5.26
CA PHE A 57 -15.17 6.88 -5.30
C PHE A 57 -14.60 6.91 -6.70
N THR A 58 -15.23 6.24 -7.66
CA THR A 58 -14.75 6.25 -9.05
C THR A 58 -14.76 7.68 -9.61
N ARG A 59 -15.82 8.45 -9.33
CA ARG A 59 -15.92 9.86 -9.75
C ARG A 59 -14.85 10.74 -9.12
N ILE A 60 -14.51 10.52 -7.85
CA ILE A 60 -13.42 11.24 -7.19
C ILE A 60 -12.09 10.92 -7.88
N LEU A 61 -11.80 9.63 -8.12
CA LEU A 61 -10.55 9.20 -8.75
C LEU A 61 -10.42 9.71 -10.20
N ASP A 62 -11.49 9.70 -10.98
CA ASP A 62 -11.48 10.18 -12.36
C ASP A 62 -11.24 11.70 -12.41
N ARG A 63 -11.86 12.47 -11.50
CA ARG A 63 -11.65 13.92 -11.38
C ARG A 63 -10.27 14.30 -10.86
N LEU A 64 -9.70 13.47 -9.99
CA LEU A 64 -8.41 13.72 -9.37
C LEU A 64 -7.27 13.80 -10.39
N LEU A 65 -7.38 13.05 -11.49
CA LEU A 65 -6.37 13.04 -12.56
C LEU A 65 -6.72 13.94 -13.75
N ASP A 66 -7.85 14.63 -13.72
CA ASP A 66 -8.23 15.53 -14.82
C ASP A 66 -7.28 16.74 -14.85
N GLY A 67 -6.60 16.93 -15.98
CA GLY A 67 -5.59 17.97 -16.14
C GLY A 67 -4.30 17.77 -15.32
N TYR A 68 -4.09 16.62 -14.68
CA TYR A 68 -2.87 16.36 -13.91
C TYR A 68 -1.68 16.01 -14.81
N ASP A 69 -0.61 16.79 -14.75
CA ASP A 69 0.67 16.48 -15.41
C ASP A 69 1.69 15.94 -14.40
N ASN A 70 2.02 14.64 -14.54
CA ASN A 70 2.96 13.93 -13.68
C ASN A 70 4.44 14.24 -13.97
N ARG A 71 4.74 14.93 -15.06
CA ARG A 71 6.10 15.35 -15.42
C ARG A 71 6.56 16.57 -14.61
N LEU A 72 5.61 17.31 -14.03
CA LEU A 72 5.86 18.52 -13.27
C LEU A 72 5.77 18.25 -11.77
N ARG A 73 6.82 18.67 -11.04
CA ARG A 73 6.81 18.64 -9.58
C ARG A 73 5.71 19.55 -9.01
N PRO A 74 5.12 19.22 -7.87
CA PRO A 74 4.16 20.10 -7.20
C PRO A 74 4.85 21.40 -6.74
N GLY A 75 4.21 22.55 -6.98
CA GLY A 75 4.76 23.87 -6.64
C GLY A 75 5.85 24.37 -7.60
N LEU A 76 5.92 23.84 -8.83
CA LEU A 76 6.84 24.34 -9.85
C LEU A 76 6.64 25.84 -10.09
N GLY A 77 7.69 26.63 -9.83
CA GLY A 77 7.66 28.10 -9.97
C GLY A 77 7.13 28.87 -8.75
N GLU A 78 6.68 28.16 -7.71
CA GLU A 78 6.08 28.77 -6.52
C GLU A 78 6.88 28.47 -5.26
N SER A 79 7.07 27.19 -4.94
CA SER A 79 7.69 26.75 -3.69
C SER A 79 8.62 25.57 -3.90
N VAL A 80 9.46 25.31 -2.90
CA VAL A 80 10.25 24.08 -2.82
C VAL A 80 9.31 22.94 -2.43
N THR A 81 9.47 21.77 -3.05
CA THR A 81 8.73 20.57 -2.66
C THR A 81 9.42 19.91 -1.46
N GLU A 82 8.76 19.87 -0.32
CA GLU A 82 9.27 19.16 0.86
C GLU A 82 8.89 17.68 0.81
N VAL A 83 9.89 16.81 0.83
CA VAL A 83 9.73 15.35 0.92
C VAL A 83 10.18 14.89 2.29
N ARG A 84 9.22 14.48 3.11
CA ARG A 84 9.46 13.90 4.44
C ARG A 84 9.71 12.41 4.33
N THR A 85 10.80 11.92 4.89
CA THR A 85 11.24 10.53 4.78
C THR A 85 11.26 9.84 6.12
N ASN A 86 11.06 8.52 6.08
CA ASN A 86 11.13 7.62 7.22
C ASN A 86 11.61 6.26 6.72
N ILE A 87 12.55 5.66 7.46
CA ILE A 87 13.13 4.36 7.13
C ILE A 87 12.81 3.41 8.26
N TYR A 88 12.23 2.27 7.91
CA TYR A 88 12.13 1.14 8.82
C TYR A 88 12.99 0.00 8.27
N VAL A 89 14.08 -0.31 8.95
CA VAL A 89 14.99 -1.39 8.61
C VAL A 89 14.37 -2.69 9.11
N THR A 90 13.95 -3.55 8.19
CA THR A 90 13.41 -4.87 8.53
C THR A 90 14.52 -5.84 8.85
N SER A 91 15.63 -5.75 8.11
CA SER A 91 16.81 -6.51 8.46
C SER A 91 18.08 -5.90 7.92
N PHE A 92 19.12 -5.90 8.74
CA PHE A 92 20.48 -5.65 8.32
C PHE A 92 21.09 -6.97 7.86
N GLY A 93 21.35 -7.07 6.56
CA GLY A 93 21.87 -8.26 5.90
C GLY A 93 23.38 -8.44 6.08
N PRO A 94 23.99 -9.41 5.38
CA PRO A 94 25.41 -9.66 5.51
C PRO A 94 26.26 -8.49 5.02
N VAL A 95 27.43 -8.37 5.63
CA VAL A 95 28.51 -7.44 5.28
C VAL A 95 29.59 -8.24 4.56
N SER A 96 30.08 -7.74 3.43
CA SER A 96 31.19 -8.32 2.66
C SER A 96 32.42 -7.43 2.82
N ASP A 97 33.42 -7.91 3.56
CA ASP A 97 34.70 -7.22 3.73
C ASP A 97 35.50 -7.22 2.42
N THR A 98 35.27 -8.22 1.56
CA THR A 98 35.96 -8.36 0.25
C THR A 98 35.46 -7.32 -0.75
N ASP A 99 34.14 -7.14 -0.81
CA ASP A 99 33.50 -6.21 -1.75
C ASP A 99 33.29 -4.81 -1.15
N MET A 100 33.61 -4.62 0.14
CA MET A 100 33.36 -3.40 0.91
C MET A 100 31.90 -2.93 0.75
N GLU A 101 30.96 -3.83 0.98
CA GLU A 101 29.53 -3.56 0.84
C GLU A 101 28.70 -4.29 1.88
N TYR A 102 27.49 -3.80 2.09
CA TYR A 102 26.52 -4.44 2.97
C TYR A 102 25.14 -4.45 2.31
N THR A 103 24.33 -5.41 2.72
CA THR A 103 22.94 -5.52 2.26
C THR A 103 22.00 -5.04 3.35
N ILE A 104 20.99 -4.25 3.01
CA ILE A 104 19.96 -3.79 3.94
C ILE A 104 18.57 -3.92 3.33
N ASP A 105 17.64 -4.51 4.09
CA ASP A 105 16.23 -4.59 3.75
C ASP A 105 15.46 -3.50 4.49
N VAL A 106 14.76 -2.64 3.75
CA VAL A 106 14.05 -1.47 4.30
C VAL A 106 12.63 -1.34 3.76
N PHE A 107 11.73 -0.84 4.61
CA PHE A 107 10.56 -0.10 4.17
C PHE A 107 10.93 1.38 4.09
N PHE A 108 11.08 1.87 2.87
CA PHE A 108 11.36 3.26 2.59
C PHE A 108 10.04 4.01 2.43
N ARG A 109 9.79 5.00 3.30
CA ARG A 109 8.56 5.80 3.32
C ARG A 109 8.88 7.24 2.98
N GLN A 110 8.03 7.81 2.15
CA GLN A 110 8.13 9.19 1.69
C GLN A 110 6.76 9.84 1.77
N SER A 111 6.72 11.08 2.23
CA SER A 111 5.51 11.87 2.29
C SER A 111 5.76 13.27 1.79
N TRP A 112 4.91 13.74 0.88
CA TRP A 112 4.96 15.09 0.34
C TRP A 112 3.55 15.59 0.13
N ARG A 113 3.40 16.90 -0.04
CA ARG A 113 2.10 17.52 -0.33
C ARG A 113 2.03 17.90 -1.80
N ASP A 114 0.97 17.45 -2.47
CA ASP A 114 0.62 17.88 -3.83
C ASP A 114 -0.79 18.48 -3.79
N GLU A 115 -0.86 19.80 -3.95
CA GLU A 115 -2.13 20.53 -3.82
C GLU A 115 -3.13 20.19 -4.92
N ARG A 116 -2.65 19.70 -6.07
CA ARG A 116 -3.46 19.31 -7.23
C ARG A 116 -4.30 18.06 -6.96
N LEU A 117 -3.90 17.26 -5.97
CA LEU A 117 -4.55 16.00 -5.59
C LEU A 117 -5.45 16.15 -4.37
N LYS A 118 -5.80 17.38 -3.97
CA LYS A 118 -6.83 17.62 -2.96
C LYS A 118 -8.17 17.10 -3.44
N PHE A 119 -8.91 16.44 -2.56
CA PHE A 119 -10.25 15.96 -2.86
C PHE A 119 -11.16 16.18 -1.66
N ASP A 120 -12.45 16.32 -1.94
CA ASP A 120 -13.50 16.39 -0.92
C ASP A 120 -14.39 15.16 -1.08
N GLY A 121 -14.67 14.49 0.03
CA GLY A 121 -15.38 13.23 0.04
C GLY A 121 -15.63 12.70 1.44
N PRO A 122 -16.41 11.61 1.56
CA PRO A 122 -16.78 11.04 2.86
C PRO A 122 -15.60 10.40 3.60
N MET A 123 -14.46 10.19 2.94
CA MET A 123 -13.25 9.63 3.55
C MET A 123 -12.11 10.65 3.56
N GLN A 124 -11.30 10.57 4.61
CA GLN A 124 -10.11 11.41 4.76
C GLN A 124 -8.88 10.83 4.06
N VAL A 125 -8.83 9.51 3.84
CA VAL A 125 -7.66 8.81 3.27
C VAL A 125 -8.10 7.82 2.20
N LEU A 126 -7.60 8.03 0.99
CA LEU A 126 -7.76 7.15 -0.16
C LEU A 126 -6.54 6.23 -0.31
N PRO A 127 -6.69 4.90 -0.12
CA PRO A 127 -5.66 3.95 -0.54
C PRO A 127 -5.71 3.79 -2.06
N LEU A 128 -4.61 4.12 -2.74
CA LEU A 128 -4.52 4.09 -4.20
C LEU A 128 -3.83 2.80 -4.67
N ASN A 129 -4.29 2.28 -5.80
CA ASN A 129 -3.67 1.13 -6.46
C ASN A 129 -2.34 1.53 -7.15
N ASN A 130 -1.45 0.56 -7.36
CA ASN A 130 -0.17 0.70 -8.04
C ASN A 130 -0.27 1.35 -9.43
N LEU A 131 -1.34 1.05 -10.17
CA LEU A 131 -1.58 1.67 -11.48
C LEU A 131 -1.73 3.18 -11.38
N LEU A 132 -2.46 3.65 -10.36
CA LEU A 132 -2.67 5.07 -10.14
C LEU A 132 -1.40 5.75 -9.60
N ALA A 133 -0.61 5.04 -8.79
CA ALA A 133 0.68 5.53 -8.32
C ALA A 133 1.65 5.88 -9.45
N SER A 134 1.60 5.16 -10.60
CA SER A 134 2.40 5.50 -11.78
C SER A 134 1.93 6.73 -12.56
N LYS A 135 0.70 7.21 -12.30
CA LYS A 135 0.12 8.39 -12.96
C LYS A 135 0.31 9.69 -12.18
N ILE A 136 0.83 9.61 -10.97
CA ILE A 136 1.15 10.80 -10.16
C ILE A 136 2.64 11.08 -10.18
N TRP A 137 3.03 12.33 -9.95
CA TRP A 137 4.44 12.67 -9.75
C TRP A 137 4.95 11.99 -8.47
N THR A 138 6.13 11.38 -8.54
CA THR A 138 6.81 10.79 -7.38
C THR A 138 8.26 11.30 -7.36
N PRO A 139 8.83 11.59 -6.17
CA PRO A 139 10.20 12.07 -6.08
C PRO A 139 11.18 11.01 -6.59
N ASP A 140 12.20 11.46 -7.30
CA ASP A 140 13.25 10.66 -7.95
C ASP A 140 14.38 10.29 -6.97
N THR A 141 14.01 9.72 -5.83
CA THR A 141 14.97 9.40 -4.78
C THR A 141 15.88 8.26 -5.19
N PHE A 142 17.19 8.47 -5.07
CA PHE A 142 18.21 7.46 -5.35
C PHE A 142 19.21 7.34 -4.20
N PHE A 143 19.90 6.20 -4.13
CA PHE A 143 20.94 5.93 -3.15
C PHE A 143 22.31 6.22 -3.77
N HIS A 144 23.04 7.21 -3.24
CA HIS A 144 24.31 7.68 -3.79
C HIS A 144 25.41 6.62 -3.73
N ASN A 145 25.49 5.89 -2.62
CA ASN A 145 26.43 4.79 -2.43
C ASN A 145 25.79 3.42 -2.69
N GLY A 146 24.63 3.38 -3.36
CA GLY A 146 24.00 2.13 -3.76
C GLY A 146 24.67 1.54 -4.99
N LYS A 147 25.28 0.35 -4.88
CA LYS A 147 25.83 -0.38 -6.03
C LYS A 147 24.73 -1.09 -6.82
N LYS A 148 23.82 -1.75 -6.10
CA LYS A 148 22.68 -2.47 -6.67
C LYS A 148 21.50 -2.36 -5.70
N SER A 149 20.32 -2.05 -6.21
CA SER A 149 19.11 -1.99 -5.39
C SER A 149 17.97 -2.73 -6.07
N VAL A 150 17.20 -3.47 -5.30
CA VAL A 150 16.07 -4.28 -5.79
C VAL A 150 14.80 -3.78 -5.13
N ALA A 151 13.84 -3.34 -5.95
CA ALA A 151 12.47 -3.09 -5.52
C ALA A 151 11.67 -4.40 -5.62
N HIS A 152 11.15 -4.87 -4.48
CA HIS A 152 10.42 -6.15 -4.43
C HIS A 152 9.07 -6.07 -5.15
N ASN A 153 8.81 -7.02 -6.04
CA ASN A 153 7.63 -7.04 -6.90
C ASN A 153 6.71 -8.27 -6.75
N MET A 154 6.92 -9.11 -5.73
CA MET A 154 6.21 -10.37 -5.55
C MET A 154 5.24 -10.32 -4.35
N THR A 155 3.99 -10.78 -4.45
CA THR A 155 3.24 -11.22 -5.67
C THR A 155 2.72 -10.05 -6.52
N THR A 156 2.64 -8.85 -5.94
CA THR A 156 2.39 -7.58 -6.63
C THR A 156 3.50 -6.59 -6.25
N PRO A 157 3.72 -5.50 -7.02
CA PRO A 157 4.63 -4.45 -6.62
C PRO A 157 4.33 -3.98 -5.20
N ASN A 158 5.30 -4.07 -4.30
CA ASN A 158 5.17 -3.70 -2.88
C ASN A 158 5.25 -2.17 -2.73
N LYS A 159 4.38 -1.48 -3.45
CA LYS A 159 4.18 -0.04 -3.42
C LYS A 159 2.82 0.20 -2.77
N LEU A 160 2.80 1.05 -1.75
CA LEU A 160 1.57 1.49 -1.12
C LEU A 160 1.53 3.01 -1.23
N LEU A 161 0.47 3.53 -1.86
CA LEU A 161 0.22 4.95 -1.96
C LEU A 161 -1.07 5.28 -1.22
N ARG A 162 -1.00 6.20 -0.27
CA ARG A 162 -2.17 6.73 0.44
C ARG A 162 -2.23 8.24 0.22
N LEU A 163 -3.39 8.72 -0.17
CA LEU A 163 -3.66 10.13 -0.38
C LEU A 163 -4.59 10.62 0.72
N VAL A 164 -4.18 11.65 1.44
CA VAL A 164 -5.00 12.37 2.43
C VAL A 164 -5.79 13.47 1.71
N ASP A 165 -7.00 13.77 2.17
CA ASP A 165 -7.91 14.80 1.62
C ASP A 165 -7.25 16.16 1.33
N ASN A 166 -6.31 16.57 2.20
CA ASN A 166 -5.55 17.81 2.08
C ASN A 166 -4.45 17.80 0.99
N GLY A 167 -4.31 16.71 0.23
CA GLY A 167 -3.31 16.53 -0.82
C GLY A 167 -1.99 15.94 -0.33
N THR A 168 -1.90 15.49 0.92
CA THR A 168 -0.69 14.82 1.43
C THR A 168 -0.64 13.38 0.95
N LEU A 169 0.45 13.01 0.29
CA LEU A 169 0.73 11.67 -0.16
C LEU A 169 1.64 10.97 0.83
N LEU A 170 1.40 9.67 1.03
CA LEU A 170 2.31 8.74 1.69
C LEU A 170 2.61 7.60 0.72
N TYR A 171 3.86 7.51 0.29
CA TYR A 171 4.36 6.48 -0.59
C TYR A 171 5.34 5.60 0.18
N THR A 172 5.07 4.30 0.19
CA THR A 172 5.91 3.30 0.86
C THR A 172 6.35 2.26 -0.14
N MET A 173 7.64 1.91 -0.11
CA MET A 173 8.21 0.84 -0.92
C MET A 173 9.08 -0.08 -0.06
N ARG A 174 9.10 -1.38 -0.40
CA ARG A 174 10.04 -2.34 0.17
C ARG A 174 11.25 -2.49 -0.76
N LEU A 175 12.44 -2.22 -0.24
CA LEU A 175 13.70 -2.27 -0.99
C LEU A 175 14.70 -3.20 -0.30
N THR A 176 15.49 -3.91 -1.11
CA THR A 176 16.79 -4.47 -0.71
C THR A 176 17.88 -3.65 -1.37
N ILE A 177 18.76 -3.06 -0.58
CA ILE A 177 19.80 -2.15 -1.04
C ILE A 177 21.15 -2.78 -0.75
N HIS A 178 22.00 -2.89 -1.77
CA HIS A 178 23.42 -3.18 -1.63
C HIS A 178 24.16 -1.85 -1.69
N ALA A 179 24.72 -1.43 -0.56
CA ALA A 179 25.39 -0.16 -0.43
C ALA A 179 26.88 -0.36 -0.12
N GLU A 180 27.70 0.52 -0.67
CA GLU A 180 29.13 0.57 -0.41
C GLU A 180 29.38 1.03 1.04
N CYS A 181 30.28 0.32 1.71
CA CYS A 181 30.79 0.63 3.03
C CYS A 181 32.33 0.62 2.98
N PRO A 182 32.98 1.79 2.87
CA PRO A 182 34.42 1.87 2.91
C PRO A 182 34.91 1.49 4.32
N MET A 183 35.72 0.44 4.41
CA MET A 183 36.26 -0.10 5.65
C MET A 183 37.76 0.18 5.75
N HIS A 184 38.20 0.53 6.95
CA HIS A 184 39.62 0.72 7.27
C HIS A 184 40.10 -0.47 8.11
N LEU A 185 40.69 -1.47 7.45
CA LEU A 185 41.05 -2.75 8.08
C LEU A 185 42.44 -2.71 8.76
N GLU A 186 42.82 -1.57 9.34
CA GLU A 186 44.12 -1.41 10.02
C GLU A 186 44.21 -2.25 11.30
N ASP A 187 43.08 -2.36 12.02
CA ASP A 187 42.97 -3.08 13.30
C ASP A 187 42.32 -4.46 13.17
N PHE A 188 42.30 -5.04 11.97
CA PHE A 188 41.65 -6.34 11.74
C PHE A 188 42.23 -7.45 12.63
N PRO A 189 41.40 -8.26 13.33
CA PRO A 189 39.93 -8.35 13.28
C PRO A 189 39.20 -7.58 14.41
N MET A 190 39.88 -6.70 15.14
CA MET A 190 39.35 -5.94 16.28
C MET A 190 38.97 -4.50 15.87
N ASP A 191 38.34 -4.38 14.71
CA ASP A 191 37.98 -3.13 14.07
C ASP A 191 36.49 -2.78 14.23
N ALA A 192 36.19 -1.49 14.08
CA ALA A 192 34.85 -0.92 14.13
C ALA A 192 34.62 -0.07 12.87
N HIS A 193 33.47 -0.27 12.23
CA HIS A 193 33.14 0.40 10.98
C HIS A 193 31.81 1.13 11.06
N ALA A 194 31.75 2.28 10.40
CA ALA A 194 30.53 3.08 10.25
C ALA A 194 30.06 3.05 8.79
N CYS A 195 29.14 2.14 8.47
CA CYS A 195 28.62 1.97 7.12
C CYS A 195 27.52 2.99 6.81
N PRO A 196 27.73 3.94 5.86
CA PRO A 196 26.74 4.94 5.53
C PRO A 196 25.67 4.40 4.58
N LEU A 197 24.45 4.90 4.68
CA LEU A 197 23.41 4.85 3.64
C LEU A 197 23.07 6.28 3.27
N LYS A 198 23.34 6.64 2.01
CA LYS A 198 23.22 8.01 1.51
C LYS A 198 22.14 8.08 0.45
N PHE A 199 21.13 8.93 0.60
CA PHE A 199 20.09 9.12 -0.41
C PHE A 199 19.64 10.57 -0.56
N GLY A 200 19.15 10.91 -1.76
CA GLY A 200 18.71 12.26 -2.15
C GLY A 200 17.95 12.24 -3.49
N SER A 201 17.57 13.42 -3.99
CA SER A 201 17.02 13.56 -5.35
C SER A 201 18.15 13.47 -6.38
N TYR A 202 17.86 12.84 -7.51
CA TYR A 202 18.79 12.71 -8.61
C TYR A 202 18.86 13.97 -9.49
N ALA A 203 17.70 14.49 -9.92
CA ALA A 203 17.60 15.59 -10.87
C ALA A 203 17.31 16.95 -10.22
N TYR A 204 16.64 16.97 -9.06
CA TYR A 204 16.20 18.22 -8.43
C TYR A 204 17.20 18.75 -7.42
N THR A 205 17.41 20.06 -7.47
CA THR A 205 18.32 20.80 -6.58
C THR A 205 17.65 21.16 -5.25
N ASN A 206 18.43 21.66 -4.30
CA ASN A 206 17.91 22.16 -3.01
C ASN A 206 16.88 23.28 -3.13
N ASN A 207 16.86 24.00 -4.25
CA ASN A 207 15.87 25.06 -4.51
C ASN A 207 14.56 24.50 -5.09
N GLU A 208 14.50 23.20 -5.37
CA GLU A 208 13.37 22.55 -6.02
C GLU A 208 12.77 21.47 -5.13
N VAL A 209 13.60 20.60 -4.56
CA VAL A 209 13.19 19.51 -3.67
C VAL A 209 14.11 19.44 -2.47
N ILE A 210 13.54 19.37 -1.27
CA ILE A 210 14.30 19.16 -0.04
C ILE A 210 13.81 17.92 0.70
N TYR A 211 14.76 17.16 1.27
CA TYR A 211 14.48 15.96 2.05
C TYR A 211 14.55 16.27 3.55
N LEU A 212 13.48 15.97 4.27
CA LEU A 212 13.38 16.18 5.72
C LEU A 212 13.03 14.87 6.42
N TRP A 213 13.52 14.66 7.63
CA TRP A 213 13.14 13.51 8.44
C TRP A 213 11.75 13.72 9.05
N THR A 214 10.89 12.70 9.04
CA THR A 214 9.47 12.83 9.45
C THR A 214 9.30 13.15 10.94
N GLN A 215 10.06 12.48 11.81
CA GLN A 215 9.95 12.54 13.27
C GLN A 215 11.22 13.11 13.93
N GLY A 216 11.93 14.00 13.22
CA GLY A 216 13.28 14.43 13.59
C GLY A 216 14.34 13.39 13.22
N ASP A 217 15.61 13.74 13.37
CA ASP A 217 16.71 12.99 12.79
C ASP A 217 16.80 11.58 13.41
N GLU A 218 16.83 11.45 14.75
CA GLU A 218 17.02 10.17 15.44
C GLU A 218 15.84 9.19 15.37
N ARG A 219 14.58 9.66 15.39
CA ARG A 219 13.39 8.77 15.46
C ARG A 219 12.86 8.37 14.08
N SER A 220 13.40 8.94 13.01
CA SER A 220 12.92 8.67 11.65
C SER A 220 13.52 7.41 11.05
N VAL A 221 14.53 6.83 11.69
CA VAL A 221 15.09 5.54 11.37
C VAL A 221 14.78 4.60 12.53
N ALA A 222 14.18 3.46 12.23
CA ALA A 222 13.92 2.41 13.21
C ALA A 222 14.43 1.08 12.67
N VAL A 223 15.04 0.27 13.53
CA VAL A 223 15.53 -1.06 13.21
C VAL A 223 14.65 -2.08 13.95
N ALA A 224 14.22 -3.12 13.24
CA ALA A 224 13.49 -4.22 13.86
C ALA A 224 14.33 -4.90 14.94
N GLU A 225 13.71 -5.27 16.07
CA GLU A 225 14.40 -5.91 17.20
C GLU A 225 15.04 -7.25 16.81
N ASP A 226 14.39 -8.01 15.93
CA ASP A 226 14.85 -9.27 15.34
C ASP A 226 15.54 -9.08 13.96
N GLY A 227 15.85 -7.84 13.60
CA GLY A 227 16.35 -7.46 12.28
C GLY A 227 17.83 -7.73 12.05
N SER A 228 18.58 -8.22 13.04
CA SER A 228 20.00 -8.54 12.81
C SER A 228 20.16 -9.87 12.09
N ARG A 229 20.70 -9.86 10.87
CA ARG A 229 21.14 -11.05 10.13
C ARG A 229 22.66 -11.07 9.95
N LEU A 230 23.37 -10.38 10.84
CA LEU A 230 24.82 -10.31 10.86
C LEU A 230 25.38 -11.54 11.58
N ASN A 231 26.35 -12.21 10.95
CA ASN A 231 27.03 -13.38 11.53
C ASN A 231 28.40 -13.02 12.13
N GLN A 232 29.09 -12.04 11.56
CA GLN A 232 30.46 -11.66 11.90
C GLN A 232 30.56 -10.35 12.69
N TYR A 233 29.49 -9.55 12.63
CA TYR A 233 29.43 -8.20 13.16
C TYR A 233 28.25 -8.05 14.12
N ASP A 234 28.40 -7.21 15.13
CA ASP A 234 27.30 -6.75 15.97
C ASP A 234 26.88 -5.34 15.57
N LEU A 235 25.58 -5.14 15.33
CA LEU A 235 25.01 -3.81 15.08
C LEU A 235 24.85 -3.08 16.43
N LEU A 236 25.69 -2.08 16.68
CA LEU A 236 25.70 -1.31 17.93
C LEU A 236 24.61 -0.24 17.96
N GLY A 237 24.30 0.35 16.80
CA GLY A 237 23.36 1.46 16.70
C GLY A 237 23.41 2.13 15.34
N HIS A 238 22.72 3.26 15.25
CA HIS A 238 22.72 4.09 14.05
C HIS A 238 22.71 5.57 14.39
N VAL A 239 23.30 6.37 13.51
CA VAL A 239 23.31 7.83 13.57
C VAL A 239 22.72 8.40 12.29
N THR A 240 21.96 9.46 12.42
CA THR A 240 21.33 10.15 11.29
C THR A 240 21.94 11.52 11.08
N GLY A 241 22.17 11.89 9.82
CA GLY A 241 22.73 13.20 9.48
C GLY A 241 22.18 13.76 8.18
N LYS A 242 22.50 15.02 7.93
CA LYS A 242 22.22 15.74 6.68
C LYS A 242 23.53 16.20 6.07
N GLU A 243 23.69 15.99 4.78
CA GLU A 243 24.88 16.38 4.01
C GLU A 243 24.41 17.15 2.78
N THR A 244 25.17 18.16 2.36
CA THR A 244 24.90 18.87 1.09
C THR A 244 26.02 18.59 0.12
N ILE A 245 25.70 18.01 -1.04
CA ILE A 245 26.68 17.64 -2.06
C ILE A 245 26.58 18.61 -3.24
N SER A 246 27.71 19.13 -3.69
CA SER A 246 27.79 19.84 -4.96
C SER A 246 27.84 18.83 -6.11
N SER A 247 26.85 18.85 -6.99
CA SER A 247 26.88 18.13 -8.27
C SER A 247 28.00 18.65 -9.17
N SER A 248 28.34 17.90 -10.23
CA SER A 248 29.29 18.31 -11.27
C SER A 248 28.89 19.61 -11.98
N THR A 249 27.61 19.99 -11.90
CA THR A 249 27.07 21.26 -12.40
C THR A 249 27.12 22.41 -11.37
N GLY A 250 27.66 22.18 -10.17
CA GLY A 250 27.74 23.16 -9.08
C GLY A 250 26.46 23.28 -8.23
N LEU A 251 25.44 22.46 -8.49
CA LEU A 251 24.16 22.50 -7.80
C LEU A 251 24.22 21.72 -6.47
N LEU A 252 23.65 22.29 -5.41
CA LEU A 252 23.60 21.67 -4.09
C LEU A 252 22.44 20.67 -3.99
N LEU A 253 22.74 19.44 -3.58
CA LEU A 253 21.80 18.35 -3.35
C LEU A 253 21.77 17.99 -1.85
N ALA A 254 20.58 17.96 -1.26
CA ALA A 254 20.35 17.62 0.13
C ALA A 254 20.28 16.10 0.24
N GLN A 255 21.21 15.56 1.01
CA GLN A 255 21.34 14.14 1.25
C GLN A 255 21.05 13.83 2.71
N GLN A 256 20.36 12.73 2.93
CA GLN A 256 20.24 12.13 4.25
C GLN A 256 21.21 10.97 4.39
N ARG A 257 21.86 10.89 5.55
CA ARG A 257 22.81 9.84 5.90
C ARG A 257 22.26 9.05 7.07
N VAL A 258 22.32 7.72 6.96
CA VAL A 258 22.22 6.80 8.10
C VAL A 258 23.55 6.09 8.23
N GLY A 259 24.31 6.32 9.29
CA GLY A 259 25.50 5.54 9.60
C GLY A 259 25.12 4.41 10.53
N SER A 260 25.35 3.16 10.15
CA SER A 260 25.23 2.01 11.06
C SER A 260 26.61 1.69 11.63
N CYS A 261 26.69 1.48 12.94
CA CYS A 261 27.94 1.13 13.61
C CYS A 261 27.98 -0.36 13.86
N SER A 262 29.02 -1.01 13.35
CA SER A 262 29.22 -2.44 13.49
C SER A 262 30.61 -2.75 14.02
N HIS A 263 30.68 -3.69 14.98
CA HIS A 263 31.93 -4.16 15.58
C HIS A 263 32.15 -5.64 15.25
N CYS A 264 33.38 -6.05 14.95
CA CYS A 264 33.74 -7.46 14.75
C CYS A 264 33.69 -8.23 16.08
N VAL A 265 33.03 -9.39 16.11
CA VAL A 265 32.90 -10.19 17.34
C VAL A 265 34.00 -11.25 17.42
N TRP A 266 35.02 -11.00 18.26
CA TRP A 266 35.88 -12.06 18.77
C TRP A 266 36.05 -11.94 20.29
N GLY A 267 35.55 -12.94 21.01
CA GLY A 267 35.89 -13.24 22.41
C GLY A 267 35.89 -12.08 23.42
N HIS A 268 34.72 -11.78 24.00
CA HIS A 268 34.52 -11.16 25.33
C HIS A 268 35.63 -10.22 25.90
N HIS A 269 36.03 -9.17 25.19
CA HIS A 269 36.47 -7.90 25.82
C HIS A 269 36.71 -6.83 24.74
N CYS A 270 35.86 -5.82 24.67
CA CYS A 270 36.23 -4.53 24.10
C CYS A 270 36.14 -3.46 25.21
N PRO A 271 37.18 -2.65 25.44
CA PRO A 271 37.14 -1.61 26.47
C PRO A 271 36.15 -0.52 26.08
N ASN A 272 35.42 -0.01 27.07
CA ASN A 272 34.60 1.21 26.93
C ASN A 272 35.46 2.33 26.34
N HIS A 273 35.06 2.87 25.19
CA HIS A 273 35.68 4.07 24.63
C HIS A 273 34.69 5.24 24.62
N ASP A 274 34.67 5.97 25.74
CA ASP A 274 34.15 7.33 25.86
C ASP A 274 35.11 8.33 25.18
N HIS A 275 35.32 8.24 23.86
CA HIS A 275 36.06 9.25 23.09
C HIS A 275 35.21 9.90 22.00
N PRO A 276 35.06 11.24 22.01
CA PRO A 276 34.13 11.95 21.13
C PRO A 276 34.61 12.11 19.68
N GLU A 277 35.81 11.64 19.34
CA GLU A 277 36.35 11.68 17.96
C GLU A 277 36.20 10.35 17.19
N HIS A 278 35.63 9.32 17.82
CA HIS A 278 35.25 8.05 17.18
C HIS A 278 33.73 7.86 17.21
N GLN A 279 32.98 8.89 16.83
CA GLN A 279 31.53 8.78 16.66
C GLN A 279 31.22 7.98 15.39
N CYS A 280 30.47 6.87 15.33
CA CYS A 280 29.69 6.12 16.33
C CYS A 280 29.34 6.85 17.63
#